data_AF-A0A7V7TFU2-F1
#
_entry.id   AF-A0A7V7TFU2-F1
#
_cell.length_a   1.000
_cell.length_b   1.000
_cell.length_c   1.000
_cell.angle_alpha   90.00
_cell.angle_beta   90.00
_cell.angle_gamma   90.00
#
_symmetry.space_group_name_H-M   'P 1'
#
loop_
_entity.id
_entity.type
_entity.pdbx_description
1 polymer ?
#
loop_
_entity_poly.entity_id
_entity_poly.type
_entity_poly.pdbx_seq_one_letter_code
_entity_poly.pdbx_strand_id
1 'polypeptide(L)'
;MSVKFETYTKNLQEMSQLTRVSLCFQFLTLMNLCEQDLDKGKVERDRDDEGKVFFEANSLKSNLLDVPSLSNSHKALYALLDAGFVERRVLNKDGEVVFGNSFGRNSAKIYWRITDKGLSIFGR
;
A
#
# COMPACT_ATOMS: atom_id res chain seq x y z
N MET A 1 -15.63 -6.73 9.61
CA MET A 1 -16.03 -6.55 11.03
C MET A 1 -16.53 -5.12 11.11
N SER A 2 -17.66 -4.77 11.73
CA SER A 2 -18.12 -3.36 11.65
C SER A 2 -17.14 -2.45 12.42
N VAL A 3 -16.48 -1.53 11.71
CA VAL A 3 -15.61 -0.52 12.34
C VAL A 3 -16.47 0.42 13.19
N LYS A 4 -16.03 0.73 14.41
CA LYS A 4 -16.70 1.72 15.27
C LYS A 4 -16.58 3.11 14.63
N PHE A 5 -17.66 3.89 14.65
CA PHE A 5 -17.71 5.23 14.06
C PHE A 5 -16.58 6.16 14.56
N GLU A 6 -16.23 6.08 15.84
CA GLU A 6 -15.14 6.85 16.43
C GLU A 6 -13.77 6.48 15.85
N THR A 7 -13.50 5.17 15.70
CA THR A 7 -12.27 4.66 15.09
C THR A 7 -12.17 5.07 13.62
N TYR A 8 -13.29 4.93 12.89
CA TYR A 8 -13.40 5.36 11.50
C TYR A 8 -13.06 6.84 11.34
N THR A 9 -13.71 7.70 12.13
CA THR A 9 -13.54 9.15 12.06
C THR A 9 -12.12 9.58 12.46
N LYS A 10 -11.55 8.95 13.49
CA LYS A 10 -10.16 9.18 13.91
C LYS A 10 -9.18 8.84 12.80
N ASN A 11 -9.33 7.67 12.18
CA ASN A 11 -8.43 7.23 11.10
C ASN A 11 -8.59 8.11 9.85
N LEU A 12 -9.80 8.53 9.50
CA LEU A 12 -10.01 9.53 8.45
C LEU A 12 -9.34 10.86 8.75
N GLN A 13 -9.46 11.35 9.99
CA GLN A 13 -8.81 12.59 10.42
C GLN A 13 -7.29 12.47 10.30
N GLU A 14 -6.70 11.37 10.77
CA GLU A 14 -5.27 11.11 10.63
C GLU A 14 -4.83 11.05 9.16
N MET A 15 -5.59 10.34 8.31
CA MET A 15 -5.33 10.28 6.86
C MET A 15 -5.38 11.66 6.22
N SER A 16 -6.31 12.53 6.64
CA SER A 16 -6.48 13.87 6.09
C SER A 16 -5.27 14.78 6.32
N GLN A 17 -4.44 14.47 7.32
CA GLN A 17 -3.24 15.21 7.68
C GLN A 17 -1.97 14.71 6.96
N LEU A 18 -2.05 13.61 6.20
CA LEU A 18 -0.91 13.05 5.50
C LEU A 18 -0.45 13.94 4.34
N THR A 19 0.86 14.00 4.14
CA THR A 19 1.41 14.62 2.93
C THR A 19 0.91 13.86 1.69
N ARG A 20 0.60 14.58 0.61
CA ARG A 20 0.05 13.99 -0.61
C ARG A 20 -1.24 13.19 -0.37
N VAL A 21 -2.10 13.64 0.56
CA VAL A 21 -3.37 12.97 0.93
C VAL A 21 -4.19 12.43 -0.24
N SER A 22 -4.32 13.16 -1.35
CA SER A 22 -5.04 12.70 -2.53
C SER A 22 -4.44 11.42 -3.11
N LEU A 23 -3.11 11.35 -3.18
CA LEU A 23 -2.38 10.18 -3.66
C LEU A 23 -2.39 9.05 -2.63
N CYS A 24 -2.30 9.36 -1.35
CA CYS A 24 -2.49 8.38 -0.27
C CYS A 24 -3.85 7.69 -0.38
N PHE A 25 -4.91 8.47 -0.58
CA PHE A 25 -6.26 7.95 -0.75
C PHE A 25 -6.41 7.10 -2.03
N GLN A 26 -5.79 7.51 -3.14
CA GLN A 26 -5.77 6.71 -4.36
C GLN A 26 -5.08 5.36 -4.17
N PHE A 27 -3.92 5.32 -3.49
CA PHE A 27 -3.23 4.07 -3.19
C PHE A 27 -4.09 3.14 -2.34
N LEU A 28 -4.66 3.65 -1.23
CA LEU A 28 -5.54 2.87 -0.36
C LEU A 28 -6.77 2.35 -1.12
N THR A 29 -7.36 3.19 -1.96
CA THR A 29 -8.52 2.81 -2.78
C THR A 29 -8.14 1.71 -3.77
N LEU A 30 -7.03 1.86 -4.50
CA LEU A 30 -6.56 0.86 -5.45
C LEU A 30 -6.26 -0.48 -4.76
N MET A 31 -5.55 -0.48 -3.63
CA MET A 31 -5.29 -1.70 -2.86
C MET A 31 -6.57 -2.36 -2.37
N ASN A 32 -7.54 -1.58 -1.86
CA ASN A 32 -8.84 -2.10 -1.42
C ASN A 32 -9.65 -2.72 -2.56
N LEU A 33 -9.55 -2.18 -3.79
CA LEU A 33 -10.15 -2.77 -4.99
C LEU A 33 -9.44 -4.06 -5.40
N CYS A 34 -8.11 -4.10 -5.32
CA CYS A 34 -7.32 -5.30 -5.64
C CYS A 34 -7.56 -6.44 -4.65
N GLU A 35 -7.73 -6.15 -3.35
CA GLU A 35 -8.15 -7.13 -2.32
C GLU A 35 -9.51 -7.77 -2.62
N GLN A 36 -10.35 -7.09 -3.40
CA GLN A 36 -11.66 -7.58 -3.84
C GLN A 36 -11.63 -8.12 -5.28
N ASP A 37 -10.44 -8.28 -5.85
CA ASP A 37 -10.18 -8.75 -7.21
C ASP A 37 -10.83 -7.90 -8.33
N LEU A 38 -11.13 -6.64 -8.05
CA LEU A 38 -11.79 -5.73 -8.99
C LEU A 38 -10.85 -5.16 -10.07
N ASP A 39 -9.53 -5.25 -9.87
CA ASP A 39 -8.52 -4.93 -10.88
C ASP A 39 -8.32 -6.07 -11.90
N LYS A 40 -8.91 -7.26 -11.68
CA LYS A 40 -8.82 -8.43 -12.56
C LYS A 40 -7.38 -8.84 -12.91
N GLY A 41 -6.48 -8.80 -11.92
CA GLY A 41 -5.08 -9.19 -12.12
C GLY A 41 -4.17 -8.15 -12.78
N LYS A 42 -4.63 -6.90 -12.95
CA LYS A 42 -3.79 -5.82 -13.51
C LYS A 42 -2.63 -5.43 -12.60
N VAL A 43 -2.79 -5.58 -11.30
CA VAL A 43 -1.74 -5.31 -10.32
C VAL A 43 -1.00 -6.61 -9.99
N GLU A 44 0.32 -6.63 -10.14
CA GLU A 44 1.14 -7.78 -9.77
C GLU A 44 1.06 -8.03 -8.25
N ARG A 45 0.86 -9.30 -7.87
CA ARG A 45 0.65 -9.73 -6.49
C ARG A 45 1.73 -10.72 -6.07
N ASP A 46 2.05 -10.68 -4.80
CA ASP A 46 2.85 -11.67 -4.09
C ASP A 46 2.10 -12.11 -2.82
N ARG A 47 2.40 -13.30 -2.31
CA ARG A 47 1.85 -13.77 -1.03
C ARG A 47 2.98 -14.10 -0.08
N ASP A 48 2.80 -13.78 1.19
CA ASP A 48 3.67 -14.31 2.23
C ASP A 48 3.26 -15.73 2.64
N ASP A 49 4.05 -16.31 3.55
CA ASP A 49 3.85 -17.67 4.05
C ASP A 49 2.54 -17.81 4.85
N GLU A 50 1.96 -16.70 5.31
CA GLU A 50 0.66 -16.63 5.99
C GLU A 50 -0.50 -16.40 4.99
N GLY A 51 -0.20 -16.30 3.70
CA GLY A 51 -1.17 -16.08 2.62
C GLY A 51 -1.64 -14.63 2.47
N LYS A 52 -1.05 -13.67 3.20
CA LYS A 52 -1.35 -12.24 3.07
C LYS A 52 -0.89 -11.75 1.71
N VAL A 53 -1.77 -11.00 1.04
CA VAL A 53 -1.50 -10.48 -0.30
C VAL A 53 -0.75 -9.17 -0.20
N PHE A 54 0.34 -9.06 -0.96
CA PHE A 54 1.05 -7.82 -1.19
C PHE A 54 1.05 -7.46 -2.67
N PHE A 55 1.08 -6.17 -2.98
CA PHE A 55 0.98 -5.62 -4.33
C PHE A 55 2.29 -4.96 -4.75
N GLU A 56 2.80 -5.29 -5.93
CA GLU A 56 4.09 -4.77 -6.41
C GLU A 56 4.02 -3.26 -6.65
N ALA A 57 5.06 -2.55 -6.18
CA ALA A 57 5.06 -1.09 -6.09
C ALA A 57 4.94 -0.37 -7.43
N ASN A 58 5.57 -0.85 -8.50
CA ASN A 58 5.52 -0.20 -9.80
C ASN A 58 4.23 -0.52 -10.55
N SER A 59 3.75 -1.75 -10.42
CA SER A 59 2.45 -2.19 -10.93
C SER A 59 1.31 -1.37 -10.31
N LEU A 60 1.32 -1.15 -8.99
CA LEU A 60 0.39 -0.23 -8.33
C LEU A 60 0.41 1.17 -8.94
N LYS A 61 1.60 1.77 -9.06
CA LYS A 61 1.76 3.14 -9.58
C LYS A 61 1.24 3.27 -11.02
N SER A 62 1.47 2.26 -11.85
CA SER A 62 1.03 2.26 -13.26
C SER A 62 -0.49 2.22 -13.42
N ASN A 63 -1.23 1.82 -12.37
CA ASN A 63 -2.68 1.72 -12.36
C ASN A 63 -3.37 2.88 -11.59
N LEU A 64 -2.62 3.89 -11.14
CA LEU A 64 -3.20 5.09 -10.55
C LEU A 64 -3.80 6.03 -11.60
N LEU A 65 -4.76 6.86 -11.19
CA LEU A 65 -5.25 7.96 -12.02
C LEU A 65 -4.14 9.02 -12.10
N ASP A 66 -3.81 9.43 -13.32
CA ASP A 66 -2.70 10.35 -13.63
C ASP A 66 -1.37 9.90 -13.00
N VAL A 67 -0.65 9.01 -13.70
CA VAL A 67 0.57 8.35 -13.20
C VAL A 67 1.50 9.38 -12.53
N PRO A 68 1.61 9.35 -11.19
CA PRO A 68 2.36 10.35 -10.46
C PRO A 68 3.86 10.19 -10.67
N SER A 69 4.62 11.26 -10.44
CA SER A 69 6.08 11.14 -10.38
C SER A 69 6.50 10.12 -9.33
N LEU A 70 7.63 9.44 -9.58
CA LEU A 70 8.20 8.47 -8.64
C LEU A 70 8.42 9.09 -7.25
N SER A 71 8.86 10.35 -7.20
CA SER A 71 9.06 11.09 -5.94
C SER A 71 7.75 11.27 -5.17
N ASN A 72 6.65 11.62 -5.84
CA ASN A 72 5.35 11.79 -5.18
C ASN A 72 4.79 10.45 -4.71
N SER A 73 4.90 9.40 -5.53
CA SER A 73 4.51 8.03 -5.15
C SER A 73 5.23 7.56 -3.89
N HIS A 74 6.54 7.76 -3.86
CA HIS A 74 7.37 7.41 -2.71
C HIS A 74 6.92 8.16 -1.45
N LYS A 75 6.76 9.49 -1.55
CA LYS A 75 6.32 10.31 -0.40
C LYS A 75 4.96 9.85 0.14
N ALA A 76 4.00 9.53 -0.73
CA ALA A 76 2.68 9.07 -0.30
C ALA A 76 2.73 7.68 0.36
N LEU A 77 3.40 6.70 -0.26
CA LEU A 77 3.51 5.34 0.30
C LEU A 77 4.25 5.32 1.65
N TYR A 78 5.28 6.14 1.82
CA TYR A 78 5.98 6.24 3.10
C TYR A 78 5.16 7.02 4.14
N ALA A 79 4.40 8.06 3.76
CA ALA A 79 3.48 8.71 4.68
C ALA A 79 2.39 7.73 5.19
N LEU A 80 1.88 6.85 4.32
CA LEU A 80 0.96 5.78 4.70
C LEU A 80 1.62 4.73 5.61
N LEU A 81 2.88 4.37 5.33
CA LEU A 81 3.66 3.41 6.12
C LEU A 81 3.90 3.94 7.54
N ASP A 82 4.38 5.18 7.64
CA ASP A 82 4.70 5.83 8.92
C ASP A 82 3.44 5.99 9.79
N ALA A 83 2.28 6.20 9.16
CA ALA A 83 0.98 6.25 9.83
C ALA A 83 0.31 4.87 10.02
N GLY A 84 0.94 3.78 9.58
CA GLY A 84 0.46 2.41 9.78
C GLY A 84 -0.77 1.99 8.95
N PHE A 85 -1.08 2.73 7.88
CA PHE A 85 -2.17 2.38 6.95
C PHE A 85 -1.77 1.30 5.93
N VAL A 86 -0.46 1.13 5.71
CA VAL A 86 0.10 0.09 4.84
C VAL A 86 1.31 -0.56 5.49
N GLU A 87 1.61 -1.77 5.06
CA GLU A 87 2.84 -2.51 5.35
C GLU A 87 3.71 -2.61 4.10
N ARG A 88 5.01 -2.75 4.29
CA ARG A 88 6.01 -2.86 3.21
C ARG A 88 6.77 -4.18 3.33
N ARG A 89 6.87 -4.90 2.21
CA ARG A 89 7.74 -6.06 2.04
C ARG A 89 8.76 -5.77 0.94
N VAL A 90 9.99 -6.23 1.11
CA VAL A 90 11.05 -6.10 0.10
C VAL A 90 11.60 -7.48 -0.17
N LEU A 91 11.62 -7.88 -1.44
CA LEU A 91 12.14 -9.18 -1.88
C LEU A 91 13.40 -8.97 -2.73
N ASN A 92 14.44 -9.79 -2.54
CA ASN A 92 15.60 -9.81 -3.42
C ASN A 92 15.27 -10.55 -4.75
N LYS A 93 16.28 -10.74 -5.61
CA LYS A 93 16.12 -11.46 -6.89
C LYS A 93 15.76 -12.95 -6.71
N ASP A 94 16.14 -13.51 -5.57
CA ASP A 94 15.91 -14.92 -5.22
C ASP A 94 14.54 -15.11 -4.53
N GLY A 95 13.77 -14.03 -4.34
CA GLY A 95 12.46 -14.05 -3.70
C GLY A 95 12.49 -14.03 -2.17
N GLU A 96 13.66 -13.87 -1.57
CA GLU A 96 13.82 -13.84 -0.11
C GLU A 96 13.51 -12.45 0.46
N VAL A 97 12.91 -12.43 1.65
CA VAL A 97 12.59 -11.20 2.36
C VAL A 97 13.88 -10.54 2.84
N VAL A 98 14.05 -9.27 2.51
CA VAL A 98 15.24 -8.51 2.88
C VAL A 98 14.92 -7.44 3.90
N PHE A 99 15.65 -7.46 5.02
CA PHE A 99 15.46 -6.55 6.16
C PHE A 99 16.47 -5.38 6.12
N GLY A 100 15.99 -4.15 6.29
CA GLY A 100 16.81 -2.94 6.28
C GLY A 100 16.70 -2.08 5.01
N ASN A 101 17.61 -1.11 4.85
CA ASN A 101 17.63 -0.14 3.73
C ASN A 101 18.82 -0.37 2.77
N SER A 102 19.63 -1.41 2.99
CA SER A 102 20.91 -1.61 2.29
C SER A 102 20.81 -2.69 1.22
N PHE A 103 20.01 -2.44 0.18
CA PHE A 103 19.94 -3.32 -0.99
C PHE A 103 20.48 -2.63 -2.23
N GLY A 104 21.16 -3.39 -3.09
CA GLY A 104 21.54 -2.90 -4.40
C GLY A 104 20.30 -2.46 -5.16
N ARG A 105 20.25 -1.19 -5.59
CA ARG A 105 19.09 -0.52 -6.23
C ARG A 105 18.44 -1.32 -7.38
N ASN A 106 19.16 -2.26 -7.99
CA ASN A 106 18.71 -3.04 -9.14
C ASN A 106 18.40 -4.52 -8.83
N SER A 107 18.21 -4.88 -7.56
CA SER A 107 18.03 -6.29 -7.16
C SER A 107 16.80 -6.58 -6.31
N ALA A 108 16.06 -5.56 -5.89
CA ALA A 108 14.94 -5.74 -4.99
C ALA A 108 13.61 -5.28 -5.59
N LYS A 109 12.56 -6.07 -5.42
CA LYS A 109 11.17 -5.67 -5.66
C LYS A 109 10.54 -5.23 -4.33
N ILE A 110 9.74 -4.18 -4.38
CA ILE A 110 9.03 -3.66 -3.22
C ILE A 110 7.56 -3.98 -3.39
N TYR A 111 6.96 -4.54 -2.35
CA TYR A 111 5.56 -4.86 -2.29
C TYR A 111 4.89 -4.15 -1.11
N TRP A 112 3.61 -3.84 -1.26
CA TRP A 112 2.82 -3.09 -0.28
C TRP A 112 1.51 -3.80 0.00
N ARG A 113 1.07 -3.77 1.24
CA ARG A 113 -0.21 -4.33 1.66
C ARG A 113 -1.00 -3.30 2.45
N ILE A 114 -2.31 -3.24 2.26
CA ILE A 114 -3.19 -2.43 3.10
C ILE A 114 -3.39 -3.12 4.46
N THR A 115 -3.24 -2.38 5.56
CA THR A 115 -3.46 -2.93 6.91
C THR A 115 -4.95 -2.88 7.28
N ASP A 116 -5.31 -3.49 8.41
CA ASP A 116 -6.66 -3.35 8.97
C ASP A 116 -7.00 -1.88 9.26
N LYS A 117 -6.01 -1.07 9.67
CA LYS A 117 -6.16 0.38 9.81
C LYS A 117 -6.45 1.04 8.45
N GLY A 118 -5.73 0.66 7.39
CA GLY A 118 -6.01 1.08 6.01
C GLY A 118 -7.42 0.74 5.55
N LEU A 119 -7.84 -0.51 5.75
CA LEU A 119 -9.17 -1.00 5.38
C LEU A 119 -10.28 -0.29 6.16
N SER A 120 -10.01 0.13 7.39
CA SER A 120 -10.99 0.85 8.19
C SER A 120 -11.48 2.14 7.54
N ILE A 121 -10.68 2.79 6.68
CA ILE A 121 -11.08 3.97 5.90
C ILE A 121 -12.26 3.69 4.95
N PHE A 122 -12.49 2.42 4.62
CA PHE A 122 -13.60 1.95 3.79
C PHE A 122 -14.70 1.24 4.59
N GLY A 123 -14.69 1.36 5.92
CA GLY A 123 -15.68 0.76 6.81
C GLY A 123 -15.55 -0.76 6.99
N ARG A 124 -14.38 -1.33 6.68
CA ARG A 124 -14.12 -2.78 6.71
C ARG A 124 -13.36 -3.23 7.96
#